data_AF-A0A673NHX8-F1
#
_entry.id   AF-A0A673NHX8-F1
#
_cell.length_a   1.000
_cell.length_b   1.000
_cell.length_c   1.000
_cell.angle_alpha   90.00
_cell.angle_beta   90.00
_cell.angle_gamma   90.00
#
_symmetry.space_group_name_H-M   'P 1'
#
loop_
_entity.id
_entity.type
_entity.pdbx_description
1 polymer ?
#
loop_
_entity_poly.entity_id
_entity_poly.type
_entity_poly.pdbx_seq_one_letter_code
_entity_poly.pdbx_strand_id
1 'polypeptide(L)'
;MAGDEFGTTLGQPHLSKQDLSTLDVRKLTPLSQEIISRQATINIGTIGHVAHGKSTVVKAISGVHTVRFKNELERNITIKLGYANAKVYKLDDPSCPRPECYRSCGSSTPDEFPTDIPGTKGNFKLVRHVSFVDCPGHDILMATMLNGAAVMDAALLLIAGNESCPQPQTSEHLAAIEIMKLKHILILQNKIDLVKESQAKEQYEQILAFVQGTVAEGAPIIPISAQLKYNIEVVCEYIVNKIPVPVRDFTSEPRLIVIRSFDVNKPGCEVDDLKGGVAGGSILKGVLKVGQEIEVRPGIVSKDHEGKLMCKPIFSKIVSLFAEHNDLQYAAPGGLIGIYFPLFINVV
;
A
#
# COMPACT_ATOMS: atom_id res chain seq x y z
N MET A 1 -21.72 -35.19 -3.63
CA MET A 1 -20.28 -35.38 -3.36
C MET A 1 -19.50 -34.48 -4.30
N ALA A 2 -19.27 -33.24 -3.90
CA ALA A 2 -18.22 -32.40 -4.44
C ALA A 2 -17.26 -32.19 -3.27
N GLY A 3 -15.98 -32.54 -3.44
CA GLY A 3 -14.99 -32.25 -2.41
C GLY A 3 -14.65 -30.77 -2.48
N ASP A 4 -14.92 -30.02 -1.41
CA ASP A 4 -14.32 -28.71 -1.24
C ASP A 4 -12.80 -28.88 -1.19
N GLU A 5 -12.09 -28.40 -2.21
CA GLU A 5 -10.63 -28.30 -2.20
C GLU A 5 -10.21 -27.19 -1.22
N PHE A 6 -10.31 -27.49 0.08
CA PHE A 6 -9.82 -26.67 1.18
C PHE A 6 -8.30 -26.47 1.06
N GLY A 7 -7.90 -25.44 0.31
CA GLY A 7 -6.50 -25.04 0.14
C GLY A 7 -6.14 -24.39 -1.19
N THR A 8 -7.07 -24.30 -2.15
CA THR A 8 -6.86 -23.74 -3.50
C THR A 8 -7.62 -22.41 -3.68
N THR A 9 -7.03 -21.39 -4.33
CA THR A 9 -7.76 -20.16 -4.72
C THR A 9 -8.58 -20.35 -6.01
N LEU A 10 -9.82 -20.84 -5.87
CA LEU A 10 -10.71 -21.11 -7.02
C LEU A 10 -11.54 -19.88 -7.49
N GLY A 11 -11.73 -18.85 -6.66
CA GLY A 11 -12.67 -17.76 -6.92
C GLY A 11 -12.30 -16.77 -8.04
N GLN A 12 -11.04 -16.75 -8.47
CA GLN A 12 -10.53 -15.79 -9.48
C GLN A 12 -9.61 -16.51 -10.47
N PRO A 13 -10.14 -16.96 -11.64
CA PRO A 13 -9.40 -17.79 -12.60
C PRO A 13 -8.39 -17.02 -13.46
N HIS A 14 -8.42 -15.68 -13.43
CA HIS A 14 -7.51 -14.80 -14.16
C HIS A 14 -6.24 -14.43 -13.37
N LEU A 15 -6.11 -14.94 -12.13
CA LEU A 15 -4.95 -14.78 -11.26
C LEU A 15 -4.32 -16.14 -10.99
N SER A 16 -2.99 -16.14 -10.84
CA SER A 16 -2.20 -17.34 -10.52
C SER A 16 -2.77 -18.06 -9.28
N LYS A 17 -2.96 -19.38 -9.35
CA LYS A 17 -3.50 -20.15 -8.21
C LYS A 17 -2.50 -20.22 -7.06
N GLN A 18 -3.01 -20.31 -5.85
CA GLN A 18 -2.25 -20.58 -4.63
C GLN A 18 -2.80 -21.85 -3.99
N ASP A 19 -1.92 -22.84 -3.83
CA ASP A 19 -2.25 -24.15 -3.26
C ASP A 19 -1.43 -24.37 -1.98
N LEU A 20 -2.10 -24.63 -0.85
CA LEU A 20 -1.40 -24.84 0.43
C LEU A 20 -0.57 -26.12 0.51
N SER A 21 -0.89 -27.11 -0.32
CA SER A 21 -0.27 -28.45 -0.34
C SER A 21 1.09 -28.48 -1.03
N THR A 22 1.33 -27.58 -1.99
CA THR A 22 2.58 -27.48 -2.77
C THR A 22 3.55 -26.43 -2.22
N LEU A 23 3.14 -25.69 -1.18
CA LEU A 23 3.82 -24.51 -0.65
C LEU A 23 5.16 -24.80 0.05
N ASP A 24 6.26 -24.72 -0.69
CA ASP A 24 7.62 -24.75 -0.15
C ASP A 24 8.12 -23.34 0.19
N VAL A 25 7.94 -22.95 1.46
CA VAL A 25 8.29 -21.61 2.00
C VAL A 25 9.77 -21.24 1.78
N ARG A 26 10.67 -22.21 1.56
CA ARG A 26 12.11 -21.96 1.34
C ARG A 26 12.43 -21.53 -0.09
N LYS A 27 11.54 -21.78 -1.05
CA LYS A 27 11.70 -21.41 -2.47
C LYS A 27 10.99 -20.11 -2.83
N LEU A 28 10.10 -19.62 -1.97
CA LEU A 28 9.37 -18.37 -2.18
C LEU A 28 10.33 -17.19 -2.15
N THR A 29 10.31 -16.41 -3.23
CA THR A 29 10.86 -15.05 -3.25
C THR A 29 9.71 -14.04 -3.29
N PRO A 30 9.91 -12.77 -2.86
CA PRO A 30 8.88 -11.74 -2.99
C PRO A 30 8.39 -11.55 -4.44
N LEU A 31 9.23 -11.89 -5.43
CA LEU A 31 8.93 -11.74 -6.85
C LEU A 31 8.33 -13.00 -7.50
N SER A 32 7.90 -13.98 -6.70
CA SER A 32 7.24 -15.18 -7.23
C SER A 32 5.87 -14.82 -7.82
N GLN A 33 5.56 -15.29 -9.03
CA GLN A 33 4.34 -14.91 -9.76
C GLN A 33 3.05 -15.14 -8.94
N GLU A 34 2.97 -16.25 -8.20
CA GLU A 34 1.86 -16.60 -7.29
C GLU A 34 1.61 -15.56 -6.18
N ILE A 35 2.65 -14.81 -5.79
CA ILE A 35 2.57 -13.73 -4.80
C ILE A 35 2.20 -12.42 -5.51
N ILE A 36 3.00 -11.98 -6.50
CA ILE A 36 2.76 -10.69 -7.19
C ILE A 36 1.35 -10.65 -7.81
N SER A 37 0.86 -11.76 -8.37
CA SER A 37 -0.47 -11.88 -8.97
C SER A 37 -1.61 -11.45 -8.02
N ARG A 38 -1.54 -11.87 -6.75
CA ARG A 38 -2.65 -11.68 -5.79
C ARG A 38 -2.38 -10.62 -4.72
N GLN A 39 -1.12 -10.48 -4.28
CA GLN A 39 -0.72 -9.69 -3.12
C GLN A 39 0.34 -8.64 -3.47
N ALA A 40 0.23 -7.45 -2.89
CA ALA A 40 1.29 -6.46 -2.93
C ALA A 40 2.49 -6.87 -2.05
N THR A 41 3.70 -6.53 -2.48
CA THR A 41 4.96 -6.95 -1.81
C THR A 41 5.74 -5.79 -1.19
N ILE A 42 5.47 -4.58 -1.64
CA ILE A 42 6.08 -3.32 -1.18
C ILE A 42 4.97 -2.37 -0.72
N ASN A 43 5.16 -1.73 0.43
CA ASN A 43 4.34 -0.62 0.91
C ASN A 43 5.00 0.72 0.56
N ILE A 44 4.30 1.57 -0.20
CA ILE A 44 4.75 2.90 -0.61
C ILE A 44 3.84 3.95 0.03
N GLY A 45 4.39 4.80 0.89
CA GLY A 45 3.65 5.92 1.47
C GLY A 45 3.47 7.08 0.51
N THR A 46 2.37 7.83 0.65
CA THR A 46 2.27 9.21 0.13
C THR A 46 2.22 10.21 1.28
N ILE A 47 3.15 11.15 1.31
CA ILE A 47 3.29 12.19 2.33
C ILE A 47 3.42 13.59 1.70
N GLY A 48 3.25 14.65 2.50
CA GLY A 48 3.26 16.05 2.06
C GLY A 48 2.08 16.82 2.63
N HIS A 49 2.06 18.15 2.44
CA HIS A 49 1.08 19.08 3.00
C HIS A 49 -0.39 18.74 2.66
N VAL A 50 -1.33 19.36 3.38
CA VAL A 50 -2.76 19.37 3.04
C VAL A 50 -2.96 19.85 1.59
N ALA A 51 -4.01 19.37 0.91
CA ALA A 51 -4.34 19.74 -0.48
C ALA A 51 -3.27 19.51 -1.59
N HIS A 52 -2.10 18.93 -1.28
CA HIS A 52 -1.09 18.53 -2.30
C HIS A 52 -1.53 17.39 -3.23
N GLY A 53 -2.70 16.78 -3.00
CA GLY A 53 -3.29 15.77 -3.90
C GLY A 53 -2.78 14.33 -3.70
N LYS A 54 -2.36 13.96 -2.48
CA LYS A 54 -1.91 12.60 -2.10
C LYS A 54 -2.87 11.50 -2.57
N SER A 55 -4.11 11.56 -2.09
CA SER A 55 -5.20 10.65 -2.49
C SER A 55 -5.48 10.66 -4.00
N THR A 56 -5.31 11.81 -4.66
CA THR A 56 -5.47 11.93 -6.13
C THR A 56 -4.36 11.17 -6.87
N VAL A 57 -3.10 11.29 -6.45
CA VAL A 57 -1.97 10.52 -7.02
C VAL A 57 -2.18 9.02 -6.81
N VAL A 58 -2.56 8.59 -5.60
CA VAL A 58 -2.85 7.18 -5.33
C VAL A 58 -3.97 6.66 -6.23
N LYS A 59 -5.07 7.40 -6.38
CA LYS A 59 -6.16 7.08 -7.32
C LYS A 59 -5.73 7.09 -8.78
N ALA A 60 -4.79 7.96 -9.15
CA ALA A 60 -4.32 8.07 -10.51
C ALA A 60 -3.49 6.83 -10.92
N ILE A 61 -2.64 6.33 -10.01
CA ILE A 61 -1.80 5.13 -10.19
C ILE A 61 -2.64 3.84 -10.07
N SER A 62 -3.39 3.68 -8.97
CA SER A 62 -4.12 2.43 -8.65
C SER A 62 -5.51 2.30 -9.29
N GLY A 63 -6.13 3.42 -9.68
CA GLY A 63 -7.55 3.48 -10.04
C GLY A 63 -8.50 3.49 -8.82
N VAL A 64 -8.02 3.19 -7.61
CA VAL A 64 -8.82 3.01 -6.39
C VAL A 64 -8.94 4.34 -5.63
N HIS A 65 -10.14 4.66 -5.14
CA HIS A 65 -10.33 5.83 -4.28
C HIS A 65 -10.04 5.47 -2.82
N THR A 66 -9.05 6.14 -2.22
CA THR A 66 -8.62 5.90 -0.83
C THR A 66 -9.60 6.43 0.20
N VAL A 67 -10.30 7.53 -0.12
CA VAL A 67 -11.31 8.15 0.74
C VAL A 67 -12.59 7.32 0.75
N ARG A 68 -12.92 6.71 1.89
CA ARG A 68 -14.07 5.79 2.03
C ARG A 68 -15.15 6.28 3.00
N PHE A 69 -14.85 7.21 3.91
CA PHE A 69 -15.83 7.69 4.90
C PHE A 69 -16.53 8.97 4.44
N LYS A 70 -17.84 9.09 4.69
CA LYS A 70 -18.63 10.28 4.33
C LYS A 70 -18.05 11.57 4.92
N ASN A 71 -17.66 11.54 6.19
CA ASN A 71 -17.07 12.67 6.89
C ASN A 71 -15.72 13.15 6.28
N GLU A 72 -14.99 12.25 5.61
CA GLU A 72 -13.75 12.59 4.89
C GLU A 72 -14.07 13.23 3.53
N LEU A 73 -15.08 12.70 2.82
CA LEU A 73 -15.57 13.25 1.55
C LEU A 73 -16.16 14.67 1.72
N GLU A 74 -17.00 14.87 2.75
CA GLU A 74 -17.64 16.17 3.03
C GLU A 74 -16.63 17.27 3.38
N ARG A 75 -15.51 16.90 4.02
CA ARG A 75 -14.47 17.84 4.46
C ARG A 75 -13.27 17.90 3.52
N ASN A 76 -13.21 17.07 2.49
CA ASN A 76 -12.07 16.89 1.59
C ASN A 76 -10.72 16.68 2.31
N ILE A 77 -10.73 16.00 3.46
CA ILE A 77 -9.53 15.65 4.23
C ILE A 77 -9.46 14.15 4.50
N THR A 78 -8.27 13.59 4.31
CA THR A 78 -7.91 12.24 4.76
C THR A 78 -7.78 12.27 6.28
N ILE A 79 -8.61 11.50 7.01
CA ILE A 79 -8.57 11.42 8.48
C ILE A 79 -7.92 10.11 8.92
N LYS A 80 -8.39 8.99 8.36
CA LYS A 80 -7.77 7.67 8.53
C LYS A 80 -6.78 7.44 7.41
N LEU A 81 -5.78 6.58 7.64
CA LEU A 81 -4.90 6.09 6.57
C LEU A 81 -5.75 5.54 5.42
N GLY A 82 -5.46 5.94 4.18
CA GLY A 82 -6.06 5.33 2.99
C GLY A 82 -5.20 4.16 2.50
N TYR A 83 -5.81 3.09 1.97
CA TYR A 83 -5.08 1.98 1.34
C TYR A 83 -5.62 1.75 -0.07
N ALA A 84 -4.73 1.43 -1.00
CA ALA A 84 -5.04 1.03 -2.38
C ALA A 84 -3.91 0.16 -2.94
N ASN A 85 -4.22 -0.93 -3.63
CA ASN A 85 -3.20 -1.73 -4.30
C ASN A 85 -3.14 -1.41 -5.80
N ALA A 86 -1.94 -1.45 -6.38
CA ALA A 86 -1.72 -1.23 -7.80
C ALA A 86 -0.76 -2.29 -8.37
N LYS A 87 -1.12 -2.84 -9.53
CA LYS A 87 -0.24 -3.67 -10.34
C LYS A 87 0.51 -2.77 -11.33
N VAL A 88 1.83 -2.94 -11.40
CA VAL A 88 2.71 -2.25 -12.35
C VAL A 88 3.18 -3.26 -13.39
N TYR A 89 2.87 -2.94 -14.63
CA TYR A 89 3.16 -3.74 -15.80
C TYR A 89 4.27 -3.10 -16.62
N LYS A 90 4.99 -3.96 -17.33
CA LYS A 90 6.01 -3.56 -18.31
C LYS A 90 5.75 -4.30 -19.61
N LEU A 91 5.98 -3.61 -20.72
CA LEU A 91 6.04 -4.22 -22.04
C LEU A 91 7.44 -4.80 -22.30
N ASP A 92 7.51 -6.06 -22.74
CA ASP A 92 8.76 -6.76 -23.07
C ASP A 92 9.33 -6.39 -24.45
N ASP A 93 8.61 -5.59 -25.24
CA ASP A 93 9.00 -5.17 -26.60
C ASP A 93 10.08 -4.07 -26.56
N PRO A 94 11.31 -4.31 -27.05
CA PRO A 94 12.37 -3.29 -27.11
C PRO A 94 12.06 -2.15 -28.10
N SER A 95 11.02 -2.28 -28.94
CA SER A 95 10.57 -1.22 -29.83
C SER A 95 9.77 -0.12 -29.14
N CYS A 96 9.35 -0.32 -27.88
CA CYS A 96 8.58 0.67 -27.13
C CYS A 96 9.52 1.65 -26.40
N PRO A 97 9.40 2.98 -26.62
CA PRO A 97 10.21 3.94 -25.90
C PRO A 97 9.84 3.98 -24.41
N ARG A 98 10.83 4.28 -23.57
CA ARG A 98 10.58 4.72 -22.19
C ARG A 98 10.08 6.16 -22.23
N PRO A 99 9.05 6.56 -21.46
CA PRO A 99 8.44 5.82 -20.35
C PRO A 99 7.21 4.95 -20.72
N GLU A 100 6.62 5.09 -21.91
CA GLU A 100 5.33 4.50 -22.33
C GLU A 100 5.26 2.96 -22.20
N CYS A 101 6.42 2.29 -22.15
CA CYS A 101 6.53 0.86 -21.87
C CYS A 101 6.05 0.42 -20.47
N TYR A 102 5.77 1.35 -19.54
CA TYR A 102 5.24 1.07 -18.21
C TYR A 102 3.79 1.52 -18.05
N ARG A 103 2.96 0.69 -17.41
CA ARG A 103 1.56 1.01 -17.13
C ARG A 103 1.15 0.55 -15.73
N SER A 104 0.35 1.33 -15.02
CA SER A 104 -0.29 0.92 -13.76
C SER A 104 -1.77 0.64 -13.94
N CYS A 105 -2.25 -0.41 -13.28
CA CYS A 105 -3.68 -0.75 -13.20
C CYS A 105 -4.05 -1.24 -11.80
N GLY A 106 -5.36 -1.34 -11.52
CA GLY A 106 -5.86 -1.85 -10.24
C GLY A 106 -5.58 -3.34 -10.02
N SER A 107 -5.61 -3.77 -8.76
CA SER A 107 -5.28 -5.14 -8.33
C SER A 107 -6.09 -6.27 -8.99
N SER A 108 -7.29 -5.97 -9.49
CA SER A 108 -8.20 -6.90 -10.19
C SER A 108 -7.89 -7.13 -11.67
N THR A 109 -6.86 -6.48 -12.22
CA THR A 109 -6.44 -6.71 -13.61
C THR A 109 -5.66 -8.02 -13.77
N PRO A 110 -5.80 -8.72 -14.92
CA PRO A 110 -5.11 -9.97 -15.18
C PRO A 110 -3.59 -9.78 -15.24
N ASP A 111 -2.83 -10.85 -15.02
CA ASP A 111 -1.36 -10.77 -14.94
C ASP A 111 -0.68 -10.47 -16.29
N GLU A 112 -1.37 -10.75 -17.40
CA GLU A 112 -1.01 -10.29 -18.74
C GLU A 112 -2.24 -9.71 -19.47
N PHE A 113 -2.04 -8.65 -20.27
CA PHE A 113 -3.06 -8.09 -21.16
C PHE A 113 -2.43 -7.50 -22.45
N PRO A 114 -3.16 -7.45 -23.58
CA PRO A 114 -2.62 -6.95 -24.85
C PRO A 114 -2.29 -5.45 -24.81
N THR A 115 -1.37 -5.01 -25.66
CA THR A 115 -1.00 -3.59 -25.78
C THR A 115 -2.01 -2.77 -26.57
N ASP A 116 -2.42 -1.61 -26.04
CA ASP A 116 -3.17 -0.59 -26.79
C ASP A 116 -2.28 0.36 -27.61
N ILE A 117 -0.95 0.25 -27.49
CA ILE A 117 -0.01 1.16 -28.14
C ILE A 117 0.11 0.79 -29.63
N PRO A 118 -0.16 1.71 -30.57
CA PRO A 118 -0.09 1.42 -32.00
C PRO A 118 1.37 1.21 -32.44
N GLY A 119 1.66 0.01 -32.94
CA GLY A 119 2.96 -0.35 -33.53
C GLY A 119 3.80 -1.35 -32.73
N THR A 120 3.52 -1.55 -31.44
CA THR A 120 4.18 -2.58 -30.63
C THR A 120 3.55 -3.95 -30.81
N LYS A 121 4.33 -5.02 -30.63
CA LYS A 121 3.84 -6.42 -30.66
C LYS A 121 4.22 -7.15 -29.38
N GLY A 122 3.40 -7.00 -28.36
CA GLY A 122 3.58 -7.74 -27.10
C GLY A 122 2.36 -7.67 -26.18
N ASN A 123 2.48 -8.33 -25.05
CA ASN A 123 1.57 -8.18 -23.92
C ASN A 123 2.28 -7.35 -22.83
N PHE A 124 1.51 -6.54 -22.11
CA PHE A 124 1.94 -6.01 -20.83
C PHE A 124 2.03 -7.15 -19.82
N LYS A 125 3.20 -7.37 -19.22
CA LYS A 125 3.41 -8.37 -18.17
C LYS A 125 3.53 -7.73 -16.80
N LEU A 126 2.93 -8.37 -15.81
CA LEU A 126 3.03 -7.95 -14.42
C LEU A 126 4.48 -8.06 -13.91
N VAL A 127 5.07 -6.93 -13.50
CA VAL A 127 6.43 -6.90 -12.92
C VAL A 127 6.38 -6.69 -11.42
N ARG A 128 5.43 -5.89 -10.91
CA ARG A 128 5.30 -5.59 -9.48
C ARG A 128 3.85 -5.38 -9.06
N HIS A 129 3.58 -5.64 -7.79
CA HIS A 129 2.34 -5.30 -7.12
C HIS A 129 2.70 -4.50 -5.88
N VAL A 130 2.28 -3.25 -5.84
CA VAL A 130 2.60 -2.28 -4.78
C VAL A 130 1.34 -1.91 -4.03
N SER A 131 1.48 -1.65 -2.73
CA SER A 131 0.41 -1.15 -1.87
C SER A 131 0.71 0.29 -1.51
N PHE A 132 -0.25 1.19 -1.69
CA PHE A 132 -0.12 2.59 -1.33
C PHE A 132 -0.72 2.85 0.05
N VAL A 133 0.06 3.53 0.90
CA VAL A 133 -0.37 4.03 2.21
C VAL A 133 -0.56 5.55 2.12
N ASP A 134 -1.81 5.98 1.97
CA ASP A 134 -2.20 7.37 1.88
C ASP A 134 -2.27 7.99 3.28
N CYS A 135 -1.22 8.71 3.67
CA CYS A 135 -1.14 9.34 4.98
C CYS A 135 -1.90 10.67 5.02
N PRO A 136 -2.55 11.01 6.15
CA PRO A 136 -3.04 12.36 6.37
C PRO A 136 -1.86 13.33 6.41
N GLY A 137 -2.03 14.50 5.79
CA GLY A 137 -1.03 15.58 5.81
C GLY A 137 -1.36 16.70 6.79
N HIS A 138 -2.38 16.54 7.62
CA HIS A 138 -2.78 17.54 8.60
C HIS A 138 -1.93 17.35 9.87
N ASP A 139 -1.37 18.44 10.41
CA ASP A 139 -0.56 18.47 11.64
C ASP A 139 -1.20 17.73 12.84
N ILE A 140 -2.50 17.94 13.10
CA ILE A 140 -3.29 17.25 14.12
C ILE A 140 -3.22 15.71 13.99
N LEU A 141 -3.01 15.20 12.77
CA LEU A 141 -3.02 13.77 12.44
C LEU A 141 -1.61 13.17 12.28
N MET A 142 -0.56 13.87 12.74
CA MET A 142 0.82 13.36 12.68
C MET A 142 1.00 12.01 13.39
N ALA A 143 0.27 11.74 14.48
CA ALA A 143 0.28 10.42 15.11
C ALA A 143 -0.18 9.30 14.16
N THR A 144 -1.22 9.56 13.35
CA THR A 144 -1.70 8.63 12.33
C THR A 144 -0.69 8.47 11.19
N MET A 145 -0.01 9.55 10.78
CA MET A 145 1.05 9.51 9.77
C MET A 145 2.25 8.67 10.25
N LEU A 146 2.68 8.80 11.51
CA LEU A 146 3.74 7.98 12.10
C LEU A 146 3.36 6.49 12.15
N ASN A 147 2.13 6.16 12.57
CA ASN A 147 1.64 4.78 12.55
C ASN A 147 1.60 4.18 11.14
N GLY A 148 1.32 5.00 10.11
CA GLY A 148 1.42 4.59 8.71
C GLY A 148 2.87 4.43 8.24
N ALA A 149 3.76 5.33 8.63
CA ALA A 149 5.16 5.33 8.22
C ALA A 149 5.94 4.11 8.75
N ALA A 150 5.56 3.58 9.92
CA ALA A 150 6.16 2.40 10.51
C ALA A 150 6.01 1.10 9.69
N VAL A 151 5.15 1.08 8.66
CA VAL A 151 4.94 -0.10 7.79
C VAL A 151 5.34 0.11 6.33
N MET A 152 5.86 1.29 6.00
CA MET A 152 6.30 1.65 4.64
C MET A 152 7.71 1.11 4.38
N ASP A 153 7.98 0.76 3.12
CA ASP A 153 9.32 0.43 2.63
C ASP A 153 9.95 1.61 1.87
N ALA A 154 9.09 2.46 1.29
CA ALA A 154 9.45 3.63 0.49
C ALA A 154 8.38 4.73 0.63
N ALA A 155 8.73 5.96 0.24
CA ALA A 155 7.83 7.11 0.34
C ALA A 155 7.83 7.99 -0.92
N LEU A 156 6.67 8.54 -1.23
CA LEU A 156 6.44 9.58 -2.22
C LEU A 156 6.19 10.90 -1.50
N LEU A 157 7.11 11.85 -1.64
CA LEU A 157 6.98 13.21 -1.14
C LEU A 157 6.25 14.07 -2.17
N LEU A 158 4.98 14.39 -1.94
CA LEU A 158 4.21 15.26 -2.84
C LEU A 158 4.39 16.73 -2.46
N ILE A 159 4.73 17.54 -3.45
CA ILE A 159 4.85 18.99 -3.36
C ILE A 159 3.97 19.59 -4.46
N ALA A 160 3.07 20.52 -4.15
CA ALA A 160 2.19 21.10 -5.15
C ALA A 160 2.84 22.29 -5.85
N GLY A 161 2.83 22.31 -7.19
CA GLY A 161 3.49 23.34 -8.01
C GLY A 161 2.97 24.76 -7.81
N ASN A 162 1.72 24.90 -7.34
CA ASN A 162 1.04 26.17 -7.12
C ASN A 162 1.38 26.84 -5.78
N GLU A 163 2.21 26.20 -4.94
CA GLU A 163 2.51 26.61 -3.57
C GLU A 163 4.02 26.80 -3.38
N SER A 164 4.43 27.74 -2.52
CA SER A 164 5.86 27.98 -2.27
C SER A 164 6.50 26.85 -1.47
N CYS A 165 7.71 26.43 -1.85
CA CYS A 165 8.51 25.44 -1.14
C CYS A 165 9.63 26.17 -0.35
N PRO A 166 9.98 25.76 0.89
CA PRO A 166 9.38 24.70 1.70
C PRO A 166 8.16 25.15 2.52
N GLN A 167 7.34 24.18 2.93
CA GLN A 167 6.24 24.35 3.88
C GLN A 167 6.53 23.56 5.17
N PRO A 168 6.06 24.01 6.35
CA PRO A 168 6.40 23.39 7.64
C PRO A 168 6.01 21.91 7.73
N GLN A 169 4.81 21.53 7.27
CA GLN A 169 4.38 20.12 7.24
C GLN A 169 5.25 19.23 6.33
N THR A 170 5.79 19.80 5.23
CA THR A 170 6.70 19.09 4.31
C THR A 170 8.03 18.78 5.01
N SER A 171 8.56 19.70 5.82
CA SER A 171 9.72 19.45 6.68
C SER A 171 9.44 18.48 7.82
N GLU A 172 8.29 18.57 8.49
CA GLU A 172 7.91 17.63 9.56
C GLU A 172 7.78 16.19 9.05
N HIS A 173 7.15 16.00 7.88
CA HIS A 173 7.04 14.68 7.27
C HIS A 173 8.40 14.13 6.80
N LEU A 174 9.29 14.99 6.28
CA LEU A 174 10.64 14.58 5.87
C LEU A 174 11.49 14.16 7.08
N ALA A 175 11.45 14.93 8.17
CA ALA A 175 12.13 14.59 9.42
C ALA A 175 11.57 13.30 10.06
N ALA A 176 10.26 13.07 10.01
CA ALA A 176 9.65 11.82 10.46
C ALA A 176 10.15 10.60 9.67
N ILE A 177 10.27 10.72 8.33
CA ILE A 177 10.81 9.68 7.44
C ILE A 177 12.28 9.39 7.71
N GLU A 178 13.08 10.43 7.97
CA GLU A 178 14.49 10.31 8.35
C GLU A 178 14.67 9.55 9.68
N ILE A 179 13.86 9.85 10.70
CA ILE A 179 13.83 9.12 11.98
C ILE A 179 13.48 7.64 11.76
N MET A 180 12.57 7.33 10.83
CA MET A 180 12.21 5.96 10.47
C MET A 180 13.21 5.27 9.52
N LYS A 181 14.26 5.97 9.09
CA LYS A 181 15.37 5.44 8.27
C LYS A 181 14.93 4.90 6.90
N LEU A 182 13.84 5.43 6.33
CA LEU A 182 13.41 5.08 4.98
C LEU A 182 14.34 5.75 3.95
N LYS A 183 15.12 4.92 3.23
CA LYS A 183 16.12 5.40 2.26
C LYS A 183 15.56 5.63 0.84
N HIS A 184 14.38 5.08 0.56
CA HIS A 184 13.79 5.10 -0.78
C HIS A 184 12.69 6.16 -0.85
N ILE A 185 13.11 7.37 -1.22
CA ILE A 185 12.23 8.53 -1.38
C ILE A 185 12.19 8.91 -2.87
N LEU A 186 10.99 9.16 -3.40
CA LEU A 186 10.77 9.82 -4.69
C LEU A 186 10.00 11.12 -4.43
N ILE A 187 10.38 12.21 -5.08
CA ILE A 187 9.71 13.49 -4.93
C ILE A 187 8.79 13.71 -6.13
N LEU A 188 7.54 14.05 -5.88
CA LEU A 188 6.51 14.25 -6.90
C LEU A 188 6.04 15.70 -6.87
N GLN A 189 6.38 16.45 -7.91
CA GLN A 189 5.89 17.82 -8.11
C GLN A 189 4.54 17.73 -8.81
N ASN A 190 3.45 17.85 -8.04
CA ASN A 190 2.07 17.66 -8.51
C ASN A 190 1.41 19.00 -8.92
N LYS A 191 0.27 18.94 -9.61
CA LYS A 191 -0.50 20.10 -10.11
C LYS A 191 0.28 21.02 -11.08
N ILE A 192 1.22 20.46 -11.85
CA ILE A 192 1.97 21.22 -12.87
C ILE A 192 1.07 21.84 -13.95
N ASP A 193 -0.14 21.30 -14.12
CA ASP A 193 -1.20 21.81 -15.01
C ASP A 193 -1.70 23.21 -14.66
N LEU A 194 -1.50 23.69 -13.43
CA LEU A 194 -1.89 25.03 -12.99
C LEU A 194 -0.77 26.07 -13.10
N VAL A 195 0.44 25.67 -13.54
CA VAL A 195 1.69 26.40 -13.30
C VAL A 195 2.46 26.57 -14.61
N LYS A 196 3.12 27.73 -14.78
CA LYS A 196 3.98 27.99 -15.94
C LYS A 196 5.31 27.24 -15.79
N GLU A 197 5.88 26.80 -16.91
CA GLU A 197 7.15 26.06 -16.94
C GLU A 197 8.29 26.78 -16.18
N SER A 198 8.36 28.12 -16.27
CA SER A 198 9.35 28.92 -15.54
C SER A 198 9.21 28.80 -14.02
N GLN A 199 7.98 28.86 -13.51
CA GLN A 199 7.67 28.73 -12.08
C GLN A 199 7.86 27.29 -11.60
N ALA A 200 7.56 26.30 -12.43
CA ALA A 200 7.84 24.89 -12.13
C ALA A 200 9.34 24.61 -11.99
N LYS A 201 10.18 25.25 -12.83
CA LYS A 201 11.65 25.19 -12.74
C LYS A 201 12.20 25.91 -11.50
N GLU A 202 11.71 27.11 -11.22
CA GLU A 202 12.08 27.85 -9.99
C GLU A 202 11.75 27.04 -8.72
N GLN A 203 10.57 26.42 -8.68
CA GLN A 203 10.20 25.55 -7.57
C GLN A 203 11.05 24.26 -7.51
N TYR A 204 11.45 23.69 -8.66
CA TYR A 204 12.38 22.55 -8.69
C TYR A 204 13.72 22.91 -8.02
N GLU A 205 14.26 24.11 -8.30
CA GLU A 205 15.49 24.61 -7.66
C GLU A 205 15.30 24.82 -6.14
N GLN A 206 14.15 25.36 -5.71
CA GLN A 206 13.79 25.49 -4.29
C GLN A 206 13.72 24.12 -3.58
N ILE A 207 13.09 23.12 -4.22
CA ILE A 207 13.00 21.74 -3.70
C ILE A 207 14.40 21.14 -3.59
N LEU A 208 15.25 21.33 -4.61
CA LEU A 208 16.62 20.81 -4.62
C LEU A 208 17.46 21.44 -3.50
N ALA A 209 17.34 22.75 -3.27
CA ALA A 209 17.99 23.45 -2.16
C ALA A 209 17.46 23.01 -0.78
N PHE A 210 16.16 22.73 -0.65
CA PHE A 210 15.55 22.22 0.58
C PHE A 210 15.98 20.78 0.92
N VAL A 211 16.28 19.97 -0.11
CA VAL A 211 16.62 18.55 0.02
C VAL A 211 18.10 18.31 0.31
N GLN A 212 18.97 19.26 -0.01
CA GLN A 212 20.41 19.22 0.31
C GLN A 212 20.65 19.01 1.81
N GLY A 213 21.49 18.04 2.18
CA GLY A 213 21.79 17.71 3.57
C GLY A 213 20.74 16.86 4.30
N THR A 214 19.74 16.33 3.58
CA THR A 214 18.71 15.42 4.14
C THR A 214 18.82 14.00 3.55
N VAL A 215 18.11 13.03 4.14
CA VAL A 215 18.01 11.64 3.58
C VAL A 215 17.45 11.60 2.15
N ALA A 216 16.75 12.65 1.70
CA ALA A 216 16.25 12.74 0.33
C ALA A 216 17.31 13.26 -0.67
N GLU A 217 18.54 13.53 -0.27
CA GLU A 217 19.60 14.00 -1.19
C GLU A 217 19.84 13.00 -2.34
N GLY A 218 19.71 13.48 -3.58
CA GLY A 218 19.76 12.62 -4.78
C GLY A 218 18.48 11.81 -5.05
N ALA A 219 17.37 12.08 -4.35
CA ALA A 219 16.04 11.60 -4.74
C ALA A 219 15.60 12.26 -6.06
N PRO A 220 15.05 11.51 -7.03
CA PRO A 220 14.55 12.09 -8.26
C PRO A 220 13.26 12.88 -7.99
N ILE A 221 13.17 14.07 -8.61
CA ILE A 221 11.99 14.93 -8.61
C ILE A 221 11.27 14.73 -9.94
N ILE A 222 10.01 14.28 -9.90
CA ILE A 222 9.20 13.97 -11.09
C ILE A 222 8.02 14.94 -11.18
N PRO A 223 7.91 15.76 -12.24
CA PRO A 223 6.74 16.60 -12.48
C PRO A 223 5.58 15.77 -13.01
N ILE A 224 4.43 15.83 -12.33
CA ILE A 224 3.21 15.07 -12.66
C ILE A 224 1.95 15.93 -12.57
N SER A 225 0.90 15.51 -13.28
CA SER A 225 -0.47 15.98 -13.02
C SER A 225 -1.33 14.78 -12.62
N ALA A 226 -1.63 14.66 -11.32
CA ALA A 226 -2.48 13.59 -10.81
C ALA A 226 -3.90 13.62 -11.38
N GLN A 227 -4.41 14.82 -11.68
CA GLN A 227 -5.78 15.04 -12.15
C GLN A 227 -5.94 14.65 -13.62
N LEU A 228 -4.99 15.07 -14.47
CA LEU A 228 -4.99 14.77 -15.91
C LEU A 228 -4.29 13.44 -16.26
N LYS A 229 -3.69 12.79 -15.26
CA LYS A 229 -2.91 11.54 -15.36
C LYS A 229 -1.63 11.61 -16.20
N TYR A 230 -1.06 12.80 -16.41
CA TYR A 230 0.22 12.95 -17.10
C TYR A 230 1.41 12.50 -16.24
N ASN A 231 2.40 11.89 -16.91
CA ASN A 231 3.67 11.38 -16.35
C ASN A 231 3.56 10.28 -15.27
N ILE A 232 2.41 9.62 -15.13
CA ILE A 232 2.25 8.46 -14.22
C ILE A 232 3.17 7.30 -14.62
N GLU A 233 3.35 7.08 -15.93
CA GLU A 233 4.21 6.04 -16.50
C GLU A 233 5.67 6.21 -16.06
N VAL A 234 6.15 7.47 -16.01
CA VAL A 234 7.46 7.83 -15.45
C VAL A 234 7.54 7.44 -13.97
N VAL A 235 6.53 7.76 -13.16
CA VAL A 235 6.49 7.35 -11.74
C VAL A 235 6.53 5.83 -11.60
N CYS A 236 5.84 5.09 -12.49
CA CYS A 236 5.87 3.63 -12.52
C CYS A 236 7.28 3.09 -12.86
N GLU A 237 7.97 3.68 -13.85
CA GLU A 237 9.36 3.35 -14.16
C GLU A 237 10.28 3.57 -12.95
N TYR A 238 10.18 4.72 -12.28
CA TYR A 238 10.99 5.01 -11.10
C TYR A 238 10.68 4.09 -9.92
N ILE A 239 9.40 3.72 -9.70
CA ILE A 239 9.02 2.71 -8.70
C ILE A 239 9.68 1.36 -9.02
N VAL A 240 9.71 0.94 -10.28
CA VAL A 240 10.31 -0.35 -10.69
C VAL A 240 11.85 -0.32 -10.61
N ASN A 241 12.48 0.79 -11.00
CA ASN A 241 13.95 0.88 -11.11
C ASN A 241 14.66 1.34 -9.82
N LYS A 242 14.07 2.27 -9.06
CA LYS A 242 14.76 2.95 -7.94
C LYS A 242 14.42 2.37 -6.56
N ILE A 243 13.23 1.77 -6.40
CA ILE A 243 12.83 1.11 -5.16
C ILE A 243 13.14 -0.39 -5.31
N PRO A 244 14.13 -0.96 -4.61
CA PRO A 244 14.30 -2.42 -4.57
C PRO A 244 13.18 -3.05 -3.73
N VAL A 245 12.86 -4.33 -3.95
CA VAL A 245 12.05 -5.08 -2.98
C VAL A 245 12.94 -5.32 -1.76
N PRO A 246 12.52 -4.97 -0.52
CA PRO A 246 13.31 -5.26 0.66
C PRO A 246 13.44 -6.77 0.85
N VAL A 247 14.60 -7.21 1.35
CA VAL A 247 14.81 -8.61 1.74
C VAL A 247 13.98 -8.87 3.00
N ARG A 248 13.04 -9.82 2.91
CA ARG A 248 12.14 -10.20 4.00
C ARG A 248 12.30 -11.68 4.32
N ASP A 249 12.27 -12.04 5.60
CA ASP A 249 12.40 -13.43 6.05
C ASP A 249 11.07 -14.17 5.91
N PHE A 250 11.02 -15.20 5.06
CA PHE A 250 9.82 -16.04 4.87
C PHE A 250 9.73 -17.18 5.89
N THR A 251 10.88 -17.65 6.40
CA THR A 251 11.00 -18.83 7.29
C THR A 251 10.85 -18.50 8.78
N SER A 252 11.00 -17.24 9.16
CA SER A 252 10.82 -16.76 10.54
C SER A 252 9.36 -16.89 10.99
N GLU A 253 9.13 -16.90 12.30
CA GLU A 253 7.77 -16.85 12.87
C GLU A 253 6.99 -15.63 12.35
N PRO A 254 5.73 -15.82 11.92
CA PRO A 254 4.93 -14.74 11.34
C PRO A 254 4.65 -13.63 12.35
N ARG A 255 4.93 -12.39 11.97
CA ARG A 255 4.54 -11.19 12.73
C ARG A 255 3.89 -10.16 11.82
N LEU A 256 2.64 -9.85 12.15
CA LEU A 256 1.85 -8.80 11.51
C LEU A 256 1.62 -7.64 12.48
N ILE A 257 1.83 -6.42 12.00
CA ILE A 257 1.39 -5.20 12.69
C ILE A 257 0.00 -4.85 12.18
N VAL A 258 -1.00 -4.90 13.06
CA VAL A 258 -2.35 -4.37 12.77
C VAL A 258 -2.31 -2.85 12.85
N ILE A 259 -2.90 -2.18 11.87
CA ILE A 259 -2.93 -0.71 11.78
C ILE A 259 -4.37 -0.20 11.79
N ARG A 260 -5.35 -1.00 11.33
CA ARG A 260 -6.78 -0.67 11.38
C ARG A 260 -7.63 -1.91 11.55
N SER A 261 -8.58 -1.90 12.48
CA SER A 261 -9.72 -2.82 12.47
C SER A 261 -10.80 -2.36 11.50
N PHE A 262 -11.54 -3.32 10.94
CA PHE A 262 -12.74 -3.11 10.16
C PHE A 262 -13.83 -4.07 10.65
N ASP A 263 -15.07 -3.58 10.61
CA ASP A 263 -16.25 -4.41 10.73
C ASP A 263 -16.81 -4.68 9.32
N VAL A 264 -17.23 -5.92 9.07
CA VAL A 264 -17.81 -6.36 7.79
C VAL A 264 -19.34 -6.38 7.85
N ASN A 265 -19.91 -6.30 9.06
CA ASN A 265 -21.35 -6.38 9.27
C ASN A 265 -22.05 -5.12 8.77
N LYS A 266 -23.18 -5.35 8.07
CA LYS A 266 -24.02 -4.26 7.59
C LYS A 266 -25.06 -3.91 8.66
N PRO A 267 -25.45 -2.63 8.80
CA PRO A 267 -26.57 -2.26 9.65
C PRO A 267 -27.83 -3.05 9.26
N GLY A 268 -28.47 -3.72 10.22
CA GLY A 268 -29.66 -4.55 9.99
C GLY A 268 -29.40 -6.04 9.70
N CYS A 269 -28.17 -6.55 9.89
CA CYS A 269 -27.95 -8.00 9.96
C CYS A 269 -28.58 -8.60 11.23
N GLU A 270 -29.17 -9.79 11.10
CA GLU A 270 -29.62 -10.63 12.21
C GLU A 270 -28.44 -11.09 13.08
N VAL A 271 -28.69 -11.47 14.33
CA VAL A 271 -27.64 -11.90 15.27
C VAL A 271 -26.93 -13.17 14.80
N ASP A 272 -27.66 -14.10 14.18
CA ASP A 272 -27.12 -15.37 13.69
C ASP A 272 -26.25 -15.23 12.42
N ASP A 273 -26.43 -14.13 11.67
CA ASP A 273 -25.65 -13.81 10.46
C ASP A 273 -24.42 -12.94 10.76
N LEU A 274 -24.14 -12.63 12.03
CA LEU A 274 -23.00 -11.80 12.42
C LEU A 274 -21.67 -12.45 12.03
N LYS A 275 -20.91 -11.74 11.21
CA LYS A 275 -19.54 -12.06 10.82
C LYS A 275 -18.57 -11.48 11.85
N GLY A 276 -17.40 -12.09 12.01
CA GLY A 276 -16.39 -11.59 12.93
C GLY A 276 -15.64 -10.36 12.41
N GLY A 277 -14.60 -9.95 13.13
CA GLY A 277 -13.81 -8.76 12.79
C GLY A 277 -12.76 -8.99 11.71
N VAL A 278 -12.39 -7.93 10.99
CA VAL A 278 -11.22 -7.91 10.09
C VAL A 278 -10.12 -7.03 10.67
N ALA A 279 -8.89 -7.54 10.74
CA ALA A 279 -7.71 -6.73 11.03
C ALA A 279 -6.93 -6.44 9.74
N GLY A 280 -6.81 -5.17 9.38
CA GLY A 280 -5.94 -4.69 8.31
C GLY A 280 -4.54 -4.38 8.84
N GLY A 281 -3.53 -5.05 8.29
CA GLY A 281 -2.14 -4.91 8.74
C GLY A 281 -1.11 -5.28 7.69
N SER A 282 0.17 -5.08 8.04
CA SER A 282 1.34 -5.44 7.22
C SER A 282 2.12 -6.56 7.90
N ILE A 283 2.50 -7.59 7.14
CA ILE A 283 3.35 -8.68 7.63
C ILE A 283 4.81 -8.23 7.48
N LEU A 284 5.53 -8.14 8.60
CA LEU A 284 6.96 -7.79 8.60
C LEU A 284 7.84 -9.00 8.21
N LYS A 285 7.54 -10.16 8.78
CA LYS A 285 8.31 -11.40 8.61
C LYS A 285 7.40 -12.61 8.77
N GLY A 286 7.86 -13.74 8.24
CA GLY A 286 7.15 -15.02 8.17
C GLY A 286 6.00 -15.02 7.17
N VAL A 287 5.47 -16.21 6.91
CA VAL A 287 4.29 -16.43 6.06
C VAL A 287 3.11 -16.85 6.94
N LEU A 288 1.99 -16.13 6.84
CA LEU A 288 0.73 -16.54 7.48
C LEU A 288 -0.07 -17.47 6.56
N LYS A 289 -0.76 -18.45 7.13
CA LYS A 289 -1.61 -19.40 6.39
C LYS A 289 -3.06 -19.34 6.88
N VAL A 290 -4.02 -19.56 5.99
CA VAL A 290 -5.43 -19.78 6.38
C VAL A 290 -5.52 -20.98 7.34
N GLY A 291 -6.36 -20.86 8.36
CA GLY A 291 -6.52 -21.89 9.40
C GLY A 291 -5.45 -21.90 10.49
N GLN A 292 -4.42 -21.04 10.42
CA GLN A 292 -3.43 -20.91 11.48
C GLN A 292 -4.00 -20.20 12.71
N GLU A 293 -3.60 -20.65 13.91
CA GLU A 293 -3.88 -19.97 15.16
C GLU A 293 -2.88 -18.83 15.40
N ILE A 294 -3.38 -17.70 15.87
CA ILE A 294 -2.57 -16.52 16.22
C ILE A 294 -2.92 -16.00 17.60
N GLU A 295 -1.98 -15.26 18.19
CA GLU A 295 -2.21 -14.43 19.37
C GLU A 295 -2.19 -12.94 19.00
N VAL A 296 -3.16 -12.19 19.52
CA VAL A 296 -3.18 -10.72 19.44
C VAL A 296 -2.69 -10.16 20.76
N ARG A 297 -1.54 -9.48 20.70
CA ARG A 297 -0.92 -8.73 21.80
C ARG A 297 -1.06 -7.22 21.53
N PRO A 298 -1.32 -6.37 22.54
CA PRO A 298 -1.38 -6.67 23.98
C PRO A 298 -2.63 -7.43 24.44
N GLY A 299 -3.67 -7.50 23.61
CA GLY A 299 -4.93 -8.19 23.92
C GLY A 299 -5.87 -7.33 24.78
N ILE A 300 -6.67 -7.97 25.64
CA ILE A 300 -7.63 -7.28 26.51
C ILE A 300 -6.89 -6.70 27.72
N VAL A 301 -6.96 -5.38 27.89
CA VAL A 301 -6.43 -4.67 29.06
C VAL A 301 -7.54 -4.52 30.10
N SER A 302 -7.50 -5.32 31.15
CA SER A 302 -8.38 -5.21 32.32
C SER A 302 -7.65 -4.51 33.47
N LYS A 303 -8.35 -3.62 34.20
CA LYS A 303 -7.88 -3.10 35.49
C LYS A 303 -8.39 -3.98 36.61
N ASP A 304 -7.49 -4.44 37.48
CA ASP A 304 -7.87 -5.07 38.74
C ASP A 304 -8.39 -4.05 39.75
N HIS A 305 -9.03 -4.52 40.81
CA HIS A 305 -9.50 -3.69 41.93
C HIS A 305 -8.37 -2.89 42.62
N GLU A 306 -7.11 -3.32 42.49
CA GLU A 306 -5.92 -2.59 42.95
C GLU A 306 -5.38 -1.55 41.96
N GLY A 307 -6.05 -1.34 40.82
CA GLY A 307 -5.61 -0.40 39.77
C GLY A 307 -4.46 -0.90 38.88
N LYS A 308 -3.91 -2.09 39.14
CA LYS A 308 -2.94 -2.75 38.26
C LYS A 308 -3.59 -3.10 36.92
N LEU A 309 -2.82 -2.91 35.84
CA LEU A 309 -3.22 -3.28 34.48
C LEU A 309 -2.80 -4.73 34.21
N MET A 310 -3.78 -5.62 34.06
CA MET A 310 -3.57 -6.96 33.52
C MET A 310 -3.91 -6.98 32.02
N CYS A 311 -2.94 -7.37 31.19
CA CYS A 311 -3.13 -7.59 29.76
C CYS A 311 -3.24 -9.09 29.48
N LYS A 312 -4.39 -9.55 28.97
CA LYS A 312 -4.60 -10.96 28.57
C LYS A 312 -4.59 -11.06 27.04
N PRO A 313 -3.68 -11.86 26.43
CA PRO A 313 -3.65 -12.03 24.98
C PRO A 313 -4.94 -12.69 24.47
N ILE A 314 -5.38 -12.29 23.28
CA ILE A 314 -6.54 -12.90 22.61
C ILE A 314 -6.02 -13.95 21.64
N PHE A 315 -6.43 -15.20 21.79
CA PHE A 315 -6.17 -16.25 20.80
C PHE A 315 -7.31 -16.31 19.79
N SER A 316 -6.97 -16.44 18.50
CA SER A 316 -7.95 -16.54 17.42
C SER A 316 -7.40 -17.38 16.27
N LYS A 317 -8.30 -17.90 15.43
CA LYS A 317 -7.94 -18.68 14.24
C LYS A 317 -8.22 -17.86 12.99
N ILE A 318 -7.28 -17.84 12.06
CA ILE A 318 -7.46 -17.18 10.75
C ILE A 318 -8.52 -17.96 9.96
N VAL A 319 -9.62 -17.32 9.60
CA VAL A 319 -10.68 -17.93 8.78
C VAL A 319 -10.45 -17.65 7.30
N SER A 320 -10.03 -16.44 6.93
CA SER A 320 -9.62 -16.12 5.56
C SER A 320 -8.66 -14.93 5.50
N LEU A 321 -7.93 -14.83 4.38
CA LEU A 321 -6.96 -13.77 4.09
C LEU A 321 -7.36 -13.06 2.80
N PHE A 322 -7.37 -11.73 2.81
CA PHE A 322 -7.75 -10.89 1.68
C PHE A 322 -6.67 -9.85 1.38
N ALA A 323 -6.29 -9.70 0.11
CA ALA A 323 -5.56 -8.54 -0.40
C ALA A 323 -6.50 -7.70 -1.27
N GLU A 324 -7.08 -6.65 -0.68
CA GLU A 324 -8.08 -5.76 -1.29
C GLU A 324 -9.35 -6.49 -1.78
N HIS A 325 -9.35 -7.03 -2.99
CA HIS A 325 -10.44 -7.82 -3.57
C HIS A 325 -10.04 -9.26 -3.92
N ASN A 326 -8.80 -9.64 -3.64
CA ASN A 326 -8.24 -10.94 -4.00
C ASN A 326 -8.17 -11.88 -2.80
N ASP A 327 -8.72 -13.08 -2.96
CA ASP A 327 -8.62 -14.14 -1.96
C ASP A 327 -7.19 -14.71 -1.93
N LEU A 328 -6.68 -14.95 -0.72
CA LEU A 328 -5.36 -15.53 -0.45
C LEU A 328 -5.49 -16.79 0.41
N GLN A 329 -4.67 -17.80 0.14
CA GLN A 329 -4.54 -18.99 0.99
C GLN A 329 -3.33 -18.87 1.93
N TYR A 330 -2.27 -18.23 1.46
CA TYR A 330 -1.13 -17.82 2.27
C TYR A 330 -0.80 -16.36 1.99
N ALA A 331 -0.22 -15.70 2.99
CA ALA A 331 0.14 -14.30 2.95
C ALA A 331 1.64 -14.14 3.19
N ALA A 332 2.32 -13.61 2.18
CA ALA A 332 3.75 -13.31 2.21
C ALA A 332 4.07 -12.09 3.08
N PRO A 333 5.29 -11.96 3.62
CA PRO A 333 5.73 -10.71 4.24
C PRO A 333 5.79 -9.60 3.17
N GLY A 334 5.04 -8.52 3.38
CA GLY A 334 4.86 -7.44 2.40
C GLY A 334 3.40 -7.02 2.19
N GLY A 335 3.21 -5.82 1.66
CA GLY A 335 1.89 -5.29 1.34
C GLY A 335 1.02 -4.99 2.57
N LEU A 336 -0.27 -4.79 2.31
CA LEU A 336 -1.33 -4.66 3.29
C LEU A 336 -2.40 -5.73 3.05
N ILE A 337 -2.80 -6.38 4.14
CA ILE A 337 -3.61 -7.60 4.12
C ILE A 337 -4.72 -7.45 5.16
N GLY A 338 -5.94 -7.80 4.78
CA GLY A 338 -7.06 -7.99 5.69
C GLY A 338 -7.12 -9.43 6.15
N ILE A 339 -6.92 -9.67 7.45
CA ILE A 339 -7.16 -10.98 8.06
C ILE A 339 -8.56 -10.99 8.66
N TYR A 340 -9.37 -11.97 8.28
CA TYR A 340 -10.69 -12.20 8.85
C TYR A 340 -10.63 -13.21 10.00
N PHE A 341 -11.20 -12.82 11.14
CA PHE A 341 -11.29 -13.61 12.36
C PHE A 341 -12.76 -13.90 12.70
N PRO A 342 -13.04 -14.99 13.43
CA PRO A 342 -14.38 -15.23 13.98
C PRO A 342 -14.71 -14.31 15.16
N LEU A 343 -13.68 -13.74 15.81
CA LEU A 343 -13.81 -12.82 16.94
C LEU A 343 -13.86 -11.37 16.46
N PHE A 344 -14.67 -10.55 17.11
CA PHE A 344 -14.60 -9.08 16.97
C PHE A 344 -13.35 -8.57 17.69
N ILE A 345 -12.41 -8.03 16.92
CA ILE A 345 -11.18 -7.42 17.44
C ILE A 345 -11.19 -5.96 16.99
N ASN A 346 -11.50 -5.06 17.93
CA ASN A 346 -11.43 -3.63 17.69
C ASN A 346 -10.08 -3.12 18.19
N VAL A 347 -9.22 -2.67 17.28
CA VAL A 347 -7.91 -2.11 17.60
C VAL A 347 -8.09 -0.60 17.68
N VAL A 348 -7.91 -0.05 18.89
CA VAL A 348 -8.07 1.36 19.24
C VAL A 348 -6.74 2.09 19.09
#